data_AF-W4PEB5-F1
#
_entry.id   AF-W4PEB5-F1
#
_cell.length_a   1.000
_cell.length_b   1.000
_cell.length_c   1.000
_cell.angle_alpha   90.00
_cell.angle_beta   90.00
_cell.angle_gamma   90.00
#
_symmetry.space_group_name_H-M   'P 1'
#
loop_
_entity.id
_entity.type
_entity.pdbx_description
1 polymer ?
#
loop_
_entity_poly.entity_id
_entity_poly.type
_entity_poly.pdbx_seq_one_letter_code
_entity_poly.pdbx_strand_id
1 'polypeptide(L)'
;MLRDTPRGDQAVRDARVGGNGVPMAFSEAFGIEISKEKTPEIHKLVINMREDAGDLATRHAKEHYMRVRPFSFFKENTCNPEQQQELSTNGSYPSGHTAIGWATALVLAEINPARQNEILERGYEMGQSRVICGYHFQSDVDAARLVASAVVARLHANEAFMKQLEKAKKEFAQLEKAGAVKPSENN
;
A
#
# COMPACT_ATOMS: atom_id res chain seq x y z
N MET A 1 19.80 -14.54 -4.29
CA MET A 1 18.60 -13.92 -4.88
C MET A 1 17.55 -13.84 -3.79
N LEU A 2 16.82 -12.72 -3.61
CA LEU A 2 15.86 -12.57 -2.49
C LEU A 2 14.55 -13.37 -2.68
N ARG A 3 14.27 -13.86 -3.88
CA ARG A 3 13.01 -14.55 -4.22
C ARG A 3 12.81 -15.87 -3.46
N ASP A 4 13.88 -16.61 -3.18
CA ASP A 4 13.83 -17.92 -2.51
C ASP A 4 14.03 -17.80 -0.98
N THR A 5 13.56 -16.69 -0.40
CA THR A 5 13.72 -16.38 1.03
C THR A 5 12.36 -15.99 1.64
N PRO A 6 12.22 -15.94 2.97
CA PRO A 6 10.99 -15.44 3.61
C PRO A 6 10.58 -14.04 3.13
N ARG A 7 11.56 -13.20 2.78
CA ARG A 7 11.30 -11.86 2.20
C ARG A 7 10.72 -11.95 0.78
N GLY A 8 11.12 -12.96 0.01
CA GLY A 8 10.55 -13.31 -1.28
C GLY A 8 9.11 -13.79 -1.16
N ASP A 9 8.80 -14.64 -0.17
CA ASP A 9 7.43 -15.07 0.10
C ASP A 9 6.51 -13.90 0.48
N GLN A 10 7.02 -12.95 1.27
CA GLN A 10 6.33 -11.69 1.53
C GLN A 10 6.11 -10.90 0.24
N ALA A 11 7.10 -10.85 -0.67
CA ALA A 11 6.95 -10.16 -1.94
C ALA A 11 5.86 -10.78 -2.84
N VAL A 12 5.69 -12.10 -2.81
CA VAL A 12 4.60 -12.80 -3.50
C VAL A 12 3.24 -12.39 -2.92
N ARG A 13 3.11 -12.37 -1.59
CA ARG A 13 1.86 -11.94 -0.91
C ARG A 13 1.53 -10.48 -1.19
N ASP A 14 2.53 -9.61 -1.08
CA ASP A 14 2.43 -8.16 -1.34
C ASP A 14 2.09 -7.84 -2.80
N ALA A 15 2.29 -8.80 -3.70
CA ALA A 15 1.89 -8.60 -5.08
C ALA A 15 0.36 -8.44 -5.23
N ARG A 16 -0.42 -8.97 -4.28
CA ARG A 16 -1.88 -8.99 -4.28
C ARG A 16 -2.44 -7.81 -3.48
N VAL A 17 -2.60 -6.66 -4.12
CA VAL A 17 -3.21 -5.48 -3.46
C VAL A 17 -4.74 -5.51 -3.50
N GLY A 18 -5.37 -6.28 -4.41
CA GLY A 18 -6.82 -6.47 -4.57
C GLY A 18 -7.57 -6.87 -3.28
N GLY A 19 -8.88 -6.53 -3.21
CA GLY A 19 -9.74 -6.94 -2.09
C GLY A 19 -9.17 -6.55 -0.71
N ASN A 20 -9.09 -7.54 0.19
CA ASN A 20 -8.54 -7.38 1.54
C ASN A 20 -6.99 -7.45 1.61
N GLY A 21 -6.29 -7.53 0.48
CA GLY A 21 -4.84 -7.70 0.44
C GLY A 21 -4.08 -6.59 1.17
N VAL A 22 -4.41 -5.32 0.90
CA VAL A 22 -3.78 -4.17 1.57
C VAL A 22 -4.19 -4.08 3.05
N PRO A 23 -5.49 -4.09 3.43
CA PRO A 23 -5.87 -4.12 4.85
C PRO A 23 -5.13 -5.19 5.67
N MET A 24 -5.16 -6.45 5.21
CA MET A 24 -4.51 -7.56 5.90
C MET A 24 -2.99 -7.42 5.96
N ALA A 25 -2.37 -6.85 4.92
CA ALA A 25 -0.93 -6.61 4.86
C ALA A 25 -0.42 -5.61 5.91
N PHE A 26 -1.28 -4.72 6.41
CA PHE A 26 -0.96 -3.72 7.42
C PHE A 26 -1.38 -4.10 8.84
N SER A 27 -2.22 -5.12 9.03
CA SER A 27 -2.75 -5.53 10.34
C SER A 27 -1.69 -5.63 11.44
N GLU A 28 -0.58 -6.33 11.19
CA GLU A 28 0.46 -6.51 12.21
C GLU A 28 1.18 -5.20 12.54
N ALA A 29 1.55 -4.44 11.50
CA ALA A 29 2.22 -3.14 11.66
C ALA A 29 1.33 -2.12 12.38
N PHE A 30 0.03 -2.13 12.08
CA PHE A 30 -0.98 -1.28 12.70
C PHE A 30 -1.33 -1.71 14.14
N GLY A 31 -1.01 -2.95 14.52
CA GLY A 31 -1.21 -3.48 15.86
C GLY A 31 -2.60 -4.05 16.14
N ILE A 32 -3.49 -4.08 15.14
CA ILE A 32 -4.79 -4.74 15.20
C ILE A 32 -5.21 -5.15 13.79
N GLU A 33 -5.97 -6.24 13.67
CA GLU A 33 -6.44 -6.74 12.38
C GLU A 33 -7.34 -5.73 11.67
N ILE A 34 -6.95 -5.35 10.44
CA ILE A 34 -7.75 -4.46 9.59
C ILE A 34 -8.70 -5.29 8.72
N SER A 35 -9.93 -5.45 9.17
CA SER A 35 -10.98 -6.24 8.49
C SER A 35 -12.36 -5.59 8.61
N LYS A 36 -13.33 -6.07 7.82
CA LYS A 36 -14.71 -5.56 7.87
C LYS A 36 -15.38 -5.87 9.21
N GLU A 37 -14.92 -6.94 9.85
CA GLU A 37 -15.49 -7.49 11.06
C GLU A 37 -14.92 -6.81 12.31
N LYS A 38 -13.60 -6.52 12.35
CA LYS A 38 -12.94 -5.97 13.53
C LYS A 38 -12.73 -4.46 13.49
N THR A 39 -12.53 -3.89 12.30
CA THR A 39 -12.25 -2.46 12.11
C THR A 39 -12.99 -1.93 10.87
N PRO A 40 -14.33 -2.01 10.82
CA PRO A 40 -15.10 -1.65 9.64
C PRO A 40 -14.82 -0.25 9.09
N GLU A 41 -14.60 0.76 9.93
CA GLU A 41 -14.39 2.14 9.48
C GLU A 41 -12.97 2.36 8.95
N ILE A 42 -11.94 1.77 9.58
CA ILE A 42 -10.56 1.77 9.08
C ILE A 42 -10.47 0.96 7.78
N HIS A 43 -11.09 -0.22 7.73
CA HIS A 43 -11.13 -1.06 6.53
C HIS A 43 -11.75 -0.31 5.35
N LYS A 44 -12.91 0.32 5.58
CA LYS A 44 -13.59 1.12 4.57
C LYS A 44 -12.76 2.31 4.09
N LEU A 45 -12.07 3.01 5.01
CA LEU A 45 -11.16 4.09 4.66
C LEU A 45 -10.05 3.60 3.73
N VAL A 46 -9.37 2.51 4.10
CA VAL A 46 -8.28 1.92 3.31
C VAL A 46 -8.77 1.51 1.93
N ILE A 47 -9.94 0.86 1.82
CA ILE A 47 -10.48 0.43 0.53
C ILE A 47 -10.84 1.62 -0.37
N ASN A 48 -11.48 2.66 0.18
CA ASN A 48 -12.01 3.76 -0.62
C ASN A 48 -10.93 4.62 -1.28
N MET A 49 -9.77 4.80 -0.64
CA MET A 49 -8.70 5.66 -1.19
C MET A 49 -7.75 4.94 -2.17
N ARG A 50 -7.97 3.65 -2.43
CA ARG A 50 -7.06 2.85 -3.28
C ARG A 50 -7.06 3.32 -4.72
N GLU A 51 -8.22 3.69 -5.25
CA GLU A 51 -8.34 4.15 -6.63
C GLU A 51 -7.67 5.52 -6.80
N ASP A 52 -7.86 6.41 -5.83
CA ASP A 52 -7.20 7.71 -5.79
C ASP A 52 -5.67 7.57 -5.84
N ALA A 53 -5.10 6.67 -5.03
CA ALA A 53 -3.65 6.46 -4.97
C ALA A 53 -3.11 5.62 -6.14
N GLY A 54 -3.79 4.53 -6.48
CA GLY A 54 -3.29 3.49 -7.37
C GLY A 54 -3.44 3.80 -8.85
N ASP A 55 -4.57 4.39 -9.23
CA ASP A 55 -4.86 4.70 -10.63
C ASP A 55 -4.88 6.20 -10.89
N LEU A 56 -5.83 6.95 -10.29
CA LEU A 56 -6.04 8.37 -10.60
C LEU A 56 -4.77 9.22 -10.51
N ALA A 57 -3.96 8.99 -9.47
CA ALA A 57 -2.71 9.71 -9.27
C ALA A 57 -1.58 9.33 -10.22
N THR A 58 -1.60 8.12 -10.77
CA THR A 58 -0.49 7.58 -11.57
C THR A 58 -0.81 7.54 -13.07
N ARG A 59 -2.09 7.57 -13.44
CA ARG A 59 -2.61 7.30 -14.78
C ARG A 59 -1.94 8.15 -15.85
N HIS A 60 -1.96 9.48 -15.71
CA HIS A 60 -1.41 10.37 -16.74
C HIS A 60 0.08 10.12 -17.00
N ALA A 61 0.89 9.88 -15.97
CA ALA A 61 2.29 9.54 -16.14
C ALA A 61 2.46 8.16 -16.79
N LYS A 62 1.66 7.17 -16.40
CA LYS A 62 1.68 5.83 -16.99
C LYS A 62 1.37 5.84 -18.48
N GLU A 63 0.31 6.54 -18.87
CA GLU A 63 -0.14 6.70 -20.26
C GLU A 63 0.87 7.50 -21.10
N HIS A 64 1.51 8.50 -20.50
CA HIS A 64 2.49 9.31 -21.20
C HIS A 64 3.81 8.56 -21.47
N TYR A 65 4.37 7.92 -20.44
CA TYR A 65 5.70 7.30 -20.55
C TYR A 65 5.66 5.86 -21.08
N MET A 66 4.56 5.13 -20.87
CA MET A 66 4.37 3.73 -21.27
C MET A 66 5.61 2.85 -21.01
N ARG A 67 6.29 3.09 -19.87
CA ARG A 67 7.56 2.47 -19.55
C ARG A 67 7.41 0.94 -19.48
N VAL A 68 8.23 0.21 -20.21
CA VAL A 68 8.27 -1.26 -20.16
C VAL A 68 8.70 -1.73 -18.77
N ARG A 69 8.10 -2.81 -18.26
CA ARG A 69 8.39 -3.38 -16.94
C ARG A 69 9.65 -4.25 -16.96
N PRO A 70 10.32 -4.49 -15.81
CA PRO A 70 11.52 -5.31 -15.76
C PRO A 70 11.32 -6.72 -16.32
N PHE A 71 10.25 -7.43 -15.92
CA PHE A 71 9.99 -8.79 -16.40
C PHE A 71 9.84 -8.86 -17.92
N SER A 72 9.16 -7.89 -18.55
CA SER A 72 9.03 -7.81 -20.01
C SER A 72 10.35 -7.45 -20.69
N PHE A 73 11.13 -6.54 -20.09
CA PHE A 73 12.42 -6.10 -20.62
C PHE A 73 13.46 -7.24 -20.62
N PHE A 74 13.57 -7.96 -19.50
CA PHE A 74 14.51 -9.07 -19.33
C PHE A 74 13.97 -10.41 -19.85
N LYS A 75 12.68 -10.48 -20.23
CA LYS A 75 11.99 -11.70 -20.66
C LYS A 75 12.05 -12.80 -19.59
N GLU A 76 11.83 -12.41 -18.35
CA GLU A 76 11.80 -13.30 -17.18
C GLU A 76 10.42 -13.31 -16.53
N ASN A 77 10.17 -14.34 -15.71
CA ASN A 77 8.97 -14.37 -14.89
C ASN A 77 9.12 -13.51 -13.63
N THR A 78 8.00 -12.92 -13.19
CA THR A 78 7.87 -12.31 -11.87
C THR A 78 7.77 -13.40 -10.80
N CYS A 79 7.91 -13.02 -9.53
CA CYS A 79 7.66 -13.95 -8.42
C CYS A 79 6.18 -14.35 -8.28
N ASN A 80 5.26 -13.63 -8.94
CA ASN A 80 3.84 -13.95 -9.03
C ASN A 80 3.37 -13.81 -10.49
N PRO A 81 3.22 -14.89 -11.26
CA PRO A 81 2.81 -14.80 -12.66
C PRO A 81 1.36 -14.36 -12.89
N GLU A 82 0.48 -14.44 -11.88
CA GLU A 82 -0.98 -14.24 -12.02
C GLU A 82 -1.35 -12.91 -12.68
N GLN A 83 -0.62 -11.83 -12.37
CA GLN A 83 -0.92 -10.48 -12.87
C GLN A 83 -0.04 -10.06 -14.05
N GLN A 84 0.85 -10.92 -14.56
CA GLN A 84 1.81 -10.53 -15.59
C GLN A 84 1.14 -10.11 -16.90
N GLN A 85 0.12 -10.86 -17.34
CA GLN A 85 -0.55 -10.58 -18.61
C GLN A 85 -1.22 -9.19 -18.57
N GLU A 86 -2.01 -8.92 -17.53
CA GLU A 86 -2.64 -7.62 -17.32
C GLU A 86 -1.60 -6.49 -17.27
N LEU A 87 -0.59 -6.64 -16.41
CA LEU A 87 0.41 -5.60 -16.17
C LEU A 87 1.37 -5.39 -17.34
N SER A 88 1.50 -6.34 -18.26
CA SER A 88 2.33 -6.17 -19.46
C SER A 88 1.76 -5.15 -20.45
N THR A 89 0.47 -4.84 -20.33
CA THR A 89 -0.25 -3.92 -21.25
C THR A 89 -0.32 -2.47 -20.78
N ASN A 90 0.20 -2.15 -19.58
CA ASN A 90 0.19 -0.80 -19.03
C ASN A 90 1.59 -0.32 -18.58
N GLY A 91 1.74 1.00 -18.43
CA GLY A 91 3.02 1.62 -18.09
C GLY A 91 3.54 1.27 -16.68
N SER A 92 4.86 1.02 -16.58
CA SER A 92 5.55 0.74 -15.32
C SER A 92 5.67 1.96 -14.41
N TYR A 93 5.81 3.17 -14.97
CA TYR A 93 6.15 4.39 -14.23
C TYR A 93 4.95 5.33 -14.02
N PRO A 94 4.66 5.80 -12.80
CA PRO A 94 5.16 5.27 -11.51
C PRO A 94 4.38 4.00 -11.10
N SER A 95 4.82 3.32 -10.03
CA SER A 95 4.16 2.12 -9.53
C SER A 95 2.85 2.41 -8.76
N GLY A 96 1.68 2.11 -9.35
CA GLY A 96 0.38 2.23 -8.68
C GLY A 96 0.24 1.36 -7.42
N HIS A 97 0.81 0.15 -7.41
CA HIS A 97 0.79 -0.71 -6.22
C HIS A 97 1.62 -0.12 -5.07
N THR A 98 2.76 0.48 -5.39
CA THR A 98 3.57 1.20 -4.40
C THR A 98 2.82 2.43 -3.90
N ALA A 99 2.14 3.16 -4.79
CA ALA A 99 1.37 4.33 -4.42
C ALA A 99 0.24 3.98 -3.43
N ILE A 100 -0.47 2.87 -3.66
CA ILE A 100 -1.46 2.35 -2.71
C ILE A 100 -0.82 2.06 -1.35
N GLY A 101 0.25 1.26 -1.31
CA GLY A 101 0.92 0.89 -0.05
C GLY A 101 1.44 2.11 0.73
N TRP A 102 2.06 3.07 0.03
CA TRP A 102 2.59 4.27 0.68
C TRP A 102 1.48 5.21 1.18
N ALA A 103 0.44 5.45 0.39
CA ALA A 103 -0.71 6.23 0.83
C ALA A 103 -1.41 5.59 2.03
N THR A 104 -1.57 4.26 2.03
CA THR A 104 -2.08 3.51 3.18
C THR A 104 -1.24 3.69 4.42
N ALA A 105 0.09 3.58 4.32
CA ALA A 105 0.96 3.77 5.46
C ALA A 105 0.85 5.17 6.07
N LEU A 106 0.82 6.22 5.24
CA LEU A 106 0.70 7.61 5.72
C LEU A 106 -0.60 7.83 6.48
N VAL A 107 -1.74 7.37 5.95
CA VAL A 107 -3.05 7.53 6.60
C VAL A 107 -3.17 6.68 7.85
N LEU A 108 -2.65 5.45 7.85
CA LEU A 108 -2.65 4.60 9.05
C LEU A 108 -1.73 5.16 10.15
N ALA A 109 -0.59 5.75 9.80
CA ALA A 109 0.31 6.40 10.75
C ALA A 109 -0.34 7.63 11.40
N GLU A 110 -1.24 8.32 10.69
CA GLU A 110 -2.04 9.39 11.27
C GLU A 110 -3.10 8.88 12.26
N ILE A 111 -3.62 7.67 12.05
CA ILE A 111 -4.61 7.04 12.94
C ILE A 111 -3.94 6.46 14.19
N ASN A 112 -2.81 5.75 14.01
CA ASN A 112 -2.05 5.13 15.09
C ASN A 112 -0.61 5.66 15.12
N PRO A 113 -0.40 6.89 15.64
CA PRO A 113 0.93 7.48 15.70
C PRO A 113 1.89 6.72 16.63
N ALA A 114 1.38 5.96 17.60
CA ALA A 114 2.19 5.16 18.50
C ALA A 114 2.96 4.04 17.76
N ARG A 115 2.44 3.55 16.61
CA ARG A 115 3.09 2.55 15.76
C ARG A 115 3.54 3.10 14.40
N GLN A 116 3.73 4.41 14.28
CA GLN A 116 4.04 5.03 12.98
C GLN A 116 5.27 4.44 12.30
N ASN A 117 6.30 4.02 13.05
CA ASN A 117 7.52 3.47 12.49
C ASN A 117 7.26 2.14 11.80
N GLU A 118 6.57 1.22 12.48
CA GLU A 118 6.21 -0.09 11.94
C GLU A 118 5.29 0.04 10.72
N ILE A 119 4.33 0.99 10.79
CA ILE A 119 3.40 1.26 9.69
C ILE A 119 4.14 1.81 8.45
N LEU A 120 5.02 2.80 8.64
CA LEU A 120 5.77 3.42 7.54
C LEU A 120 6.79 2.45 6.94
N GLU A 121 7.48 1.66 7.78
CA GLU A 121 8.35 0.58 7.33
C GLU A 121 7.58 -0.41 6.46
N ARG A 122 6.41 -0.87 6.93
CA ARG A 122 5.57 -1.80 6.17
C ARG A 122 5.13 -1.23 4.81
N GLY A 123 4.75 0.04 4.77
CA GLY A 123 4.45 0.75 3.52
C GLY A 123 5.66 0.84 2.57
N TYR A 124 6.84 1.08 3.12
CA TYR A 124 8.08 1.10 2.35
C TYR A 124 8.39 -0.26 1.74
N GLU A 125 8.23 -1.33 2.53
CA GLU A 125 8.44 -2.71 2.12
C GLU A 125 7.49 -3.18 1.02
N MET A 126 6.23 -2.73 1.00
CA MET A 126 5.30 -3.04 -0.09
C MET A 126 5.85 -2.58 -1.45
N GLY A 127 6.51 -1.42 -1.47
CA GLY A 127 7.24 -0.95 -2.66
C GLY A 127 8.43 -1.85 -3.01
N GLN A 128 9.23 -2.23 -2.01
CA GLN A 128 10.39 -3.10 -2.22
C GLN A 128 10.00 -4.50 -2.70
N SER A 129 8.86 -5.01 -2.26
CA SER A 129 8.26 -6.26 -2.75
C SER A 129 8.03 -6.22 -4.26
N ARG A 130 7.66 -5.06 -4.83
CA ARG A 130 7.47 -4.93 -6.29
C ARG A 130 8.78 -5.03 -7.07
N VAL A 131 9.90 -4.57 -6.47
CA VAL A 131 11.24 -4.68 -7.06
C VAL A 131 11.71 -6.13 -7.01
N ILE A 132 11.65 -6.76 -5.83
CA ILE A 132 12.04 -8.17 -5.63
C ILE A 132 11.26 -9.10 -6.56
N CYS A 133 9.95 -8.85 -6.70
CA CYS A 133 9.09 -9.64 -7.54
C CYS A 133 9.28 -9.40 -9.04
N GLY A 134 10.07 -8.40 -9.46
CA GLY A 134 10.38 -8.10 -10.86
C GLY A 134 9.30 -7.29 -11.59
N TYR A 135 8.34 -6.69 -10.87
CA TYR A 135 7.24 -5.93 -11.47
C TYR A 135 7.60 -4.49 -11.82
N HIS A 136 8.53 -3.89 -11.08
CA HIS A 136 8.86 -2.48 -11.16
C HIS A 136 10.35 -2.26 -10.98
N PHE A 137 10.89 -1.27 -11.69
CA PHE A 137 12.22 -0.75 -11.39
C PHE A 137 12.18 0.03 -10.07
N GLN A 138 13.32 0.12 -9.38
CA GLN A 138 13.43 0.91 -8.15
C GLN A 138 12.94 2.36 -8.34
N SER A 139 13.24 2.98 -9.49
CA SER A 139 12.77 4.33 -9.82
C SER A 139 11.25 4.46 -9.95
N ASP A 140 10.54 3.41 -10.39
CA ASP A 140 9.07 3.44 -10.44
C ASP A 140 8.47 3.46 -9.03
N VAL A 141 9.14 2.78 -8.09
CA VAL A 141 8.76 2.68 -6.68
C VAL A 141 9.07 3.99 -5.96
N ASP A 142 10.24 4.57 -6.18
CA ASP A 142 10.63 5.83 -5.54
C ASP A 142 9.71 6.98 -5.98
N ALA A 143 9.41 7.10 -7.27
CA ALA A 143 8.47 8.10 -7.78
C ALA A 143 7.04 7.88 -7.27
N ALA A 144 6.62 6.63 -7.10
CA ALA A 144 5.29 6.33 -6.58
C ALA A 144 5.09 6.80 -5.14
N ARG A 145 6.12 6.72 -4.29
CA ARG A 145 6.04 7.25 -2.91
C ARG A 145 5.80 8.77 -2.92
N LEU A 146 6.49 9.50 -3.78
CA LEU A 146 6.29 10.95 -3.93
C LEU A 146 4.85 11.28 -4.38
N VAL A 147 4.37 10.60 -5.42
CA VAL A 147 3.01 10.80 -5.94
C VAL A 147 1.97 10.47 -4.88
N ALA A 148 2.12 9.36 -4.15
CA ALA A 148 1.21 8.98 -3.08
C ALA A 148 1.19 10.01 -1.93
N SER A 149 2.33 10.57 -1.53
CA SER A 149 2.36 11.64 -0.54
C SER A 149 1.59 12.89 -1.00
N ALA A 150 1.68 13.26 -2.28
CA ALA A 150 0.90 14.37 -2.85
C ALA A 150 -0.60 14.06 -2.86
N VAL A 151 -0.99 12.82 -3.15
CA VAL A 151 -2.39 12.37 -3.13
C VAL A 151 -2.96 12.42 -1.73
N VAL A 152 -2.21 11.97 -0.72
CA VAL A 152 -2.67 12.05 0.68
C VAL A 152 -2.92 13.50 1.06
N ALA A 153 -2.06 14.44 0.68
CA ALA A 153 -2.32 15.87 0.88
C ALA A 153 -3.62 16.33 0.17
N ARG A 154 -3.88 15.87 -1.05
CA ARG A 154 -5.13 16.18 -1.78
C ARG A 154 -6.37 15.56 -1.14
N LEU A 155 -6.26 14.34 -0.59
CA LEU A 155 -7.34 13.65 0.11
C LEU A 155 -7.79 14.40 1.36
N HIS A 156 -6.86 15.03 2.08
CA HIS A 156 -7.18 15.88 3.23
C HIS A 156 -7.99 17.14 2.87
N ALA A 157 -8.00 17.54 1.59
CA ALA A 157 -8.87 18.58 1.06
C ALA A 157 -10.20 18.02 0.49
N ASN A 158 -10.55 16.76 0.76
CA ASN A 158 -11.81 16.14 0.37
C ASN A 158 -12.67 15.89 1.63
N GLU A 159 -13.87 16.48 1.68
CA GLU A 159 -14.76 16.37 2.84
C GLU A 159 -15.21 14.92 3.13
N ALA A 160 -15.44 14.12 2.09
CA ALA A 160 -15.88 12.73 2.26
C ALA A 160 -14.75 11.88 2.86
N PHE A 161 -13.51 12.11 2.42
CA PHE A 161 -12.33 11.48 3.01
C PHE A 161 -12.18 11.87 4.48
N MET A 162 -12.22 13.17 4.81
CA MET A 162 -12.10 13.64 6.18
C MET A 162 -13.20 13.07 7.09
N LYS A 163 -14.45 13.01 6.62
CA LYS A 163 -15.55 12.38 7.36
C LYS A 163 -15.31 10.89 7.63
N GLN A 164 -14.73 10.15 6.69
CA GLN A 164 -14.40 8.74 6.86
C GLN A 164 -13.17 8.54 7.78
N LEU A 165 -12.16 9.39 7.65
CA LEU A 165 -10.98 9.40 8.52
C LEU A 165 -11.35 9.64 9.98
N GLU A 166 -12.24 10.61 10.25
CA GLU A 166 -12.71 10.87 11.60
C GLU A 166 -13.49 9.68 12.21
N LYS A 167 -14.21 8.91 11.41
CA LYS A 167 -14.84 7.65 11.86
C LYS A 167 -13.79 6.61 12.21
N ALA A 168 -12.78 6.43 11.36
CA ALA A 168 -11.69 5.50 11.59
C ALA A 168 -10.88 5.86 12.85
N LYS A 169 -10.60 7.14 13.10
CA LYS A 169 -9.94 7.61 14.33
C LYS A 169 -10.78 7.33 15.58
N LYS A 170 -12.10 7.54 15.52
CA LYS A 170 -13.02 7.23 16.63
C LYS A 170 -13.09 5.72 16.92
N GLU A 171 -13.17 4.90 15.86
CA GLU A 171 -13.10 3.44 15.97
C GLU A 171 -11.78 3.00 16.63
N PHE A 172 -10.65 3.53 16.16
CA PHE A 172 -9.33 3.23 16.73
C PHE A 172 -9.24 3.60 18.22
N ALA A 173 -9.67 4.81 18.60
CA ALA A 173 -9.63 5.26 19.99
C ALA A 173 -10.46 4.38 20.94
N GLN A 174 -11.57 3.83 20.46
CA GLN A 174 -12.38 2.88 21.23
C GLN A 174 -11.66 1.54 21.43
N LEU A 175 -11.03 1.02 20.38
CA LEU A 175 -10.27 -0.23 20.40
C LEU A 175 -9.01 -0.13 21.26
N GLU A 176 -8.30 1.00 21.20
CA GLU A 176 -7.14 1.30 22.03
C GLU A 176 -7.54 1.34 23.52
N LYS A 177 -8.62 2.05 23.86
CA LYS A 177 -9.14 2.10 25.24
C LYS A 177 -9.58 0.72 25.76
N ALA A 178 -10.04 -0.15 24.86
CA ALA A 178 -10.41 -1.53 25.18
C ALA A 178 -9.19 -2.48 25.30
N GLY A 179 -7.96 -2.00 25.05
CA GLY A 179 -6.75 -2.81 25.11
C GLY A 179 -6.60 -3.80 23.95
N ALA A 180 -7.30 -3.57 22.83
CA ALA A 180 -7.27 -4.46 21.67
C ALA A 180 -6.08 -4.20 20.72
N VAL A 181 -5.33 -3.11 20.94
CA VAL A 181 -4.22 -2.68 20.07
C VAL A 181 -2.88 -3.10 20.67
N LYS A 182 -2.07 -3.81 19.89
CA LYS A 182 -0.70 -4.22 20.27
C LYS A 182 0.18 -2.97 20.48
N PRO A 183 0.87 -2.82 21.63
CA PRO A 183 1.84 -1.74 21.85
C PRO A 183 2.99 -1.79 20.85
N SER A 184 3.54 -0.63 20.48
CA SER A 184 4.74 -0.55 19.63
C SER A 184 5.90 -1.37 20.22
N GLU A 185 6.71 -1.95 19.34
CA GLU A 185 7.88 -2.74 19.76
C GLU A 185 9.07 -1.86 20.17
N ASN A 186 8.98 -0.54 19.91
CA ASN A 186 10.06 0.43 20.12
C ASN A 186 9.83 1.37 21.31
N ASN A 187 8.95 1.01 22.25
CA ASN A 187 8.68 1.76 23.49
C ASN A 187 9.19 1.04 24.73
#